data_AF-A0A3D0U5I4-F1
#
_entry.id   AF-A0A3D0U5I4-F1
#
_cell.length_a   1.000
_cell.length_b   1.000
_cell.length_c   1.000
_cell.angle_alpha   90.00
_cell.angle_beta   90.00
_cell.angle_gamma   90.00
#
_symmetry.space_group_name_H-M   'P 1'
#
loop_
_entity.id
_entity.type
_entity.pdbx_description
1 polymer ?
#
loop_
_entity_poly.entity_id
_entity_poly.type
_entity_poly.pdbx_seq_one_letter_code
_entity_poly.pdbx_strand_id
1 'polypeptide(L)' 'MDIAITAGDPAGIGPDLVLQLAQQQDYSRWVVIADPDLLQQRARALG' A
#
# COMPACT_ATOMS: atom_id res chain seq x y z
N MET A 1 -10.64 -3.51 -14.76
CA MET A 1 -11.28 -4.14 -13.59
C MET A 1 -10.53 -3.61 -12.40
N ASP A 2 -11.25 -3.04 -11.43
CA ASP A 2 -10.61 -2.35 -10.30
C ASP A 2 -10.52 -3.35 -9.14
N ILE A 3 -9.30 -3.59 -8.66
CA ILE A 3 -9.03 -4.54 -7.55
C ILE A 3 -8.96 -3.75 -6.25
N ALA A 4 -9.75 -4.15 -5.24
CA ALA A 4 -9.58 -3.63 -3.89
C ALA A 4 -8.55 -4.46 -3.11
N ILE A 5 -7.59 -3.80 -2.48
CA ILE A 5 -6.55 -4.43 -1.63
C ILE A 5 -6.70 -3.88 -0.21
N THR A 6 -6.89 -4.76 0.76
CA THR A 6 -6.80 -4.40 2.19
C THR A 6 -5.36 -4.62 2.66
N ALA A 7 -4.73 -3.62 3.28
CA ALA A 7 -3.34 -3.72 3.73
C ALA A 7 -3.13 -4.68 4.92
N GLY A 8 -4.20 -5.26 5.47
CA GLY A 8 -4.13 -6.23 6.56
C GLY A 8 -3.87 -5.58 7.92
N ASP A 9 -3.05 -6.23 8.76
CA ASP A 9 -2.67 -5.74 10.08
C ASP A 9 -1.74 -4.50 9.96
N PRO A 10 -2.10 -3.34 10.54
CA PRO A 10 -1.28 -2.13 10.57
C PRO A 10 0.16 -2.30 11.09
N ALA A 11 0.37 -3.22 12.04
CA ALA A 11 1.68 -3.50 12.62
C ALA A 11 2.52 -4.45 11.74
N GLY A 12 1.86 -5.22 10.88
CA GLY A 12 2.50 -6.13 9.94
C GLY A 12 3.17 -5.42 8.76
N ILE A 13 3.58 -6.21 7.77
CA ILE A 13 4.30 -5.73 6.57
C ILE A 13 3.39 -5.43 5.37
N GLY A 14 2.09 -5.69 5.48
CA GLY A 14 1.14 -5.48 4.37
C GLY A 14 1.13 -4.04 3.83
N PRO A 15 1.15 -2.98 4.67
CA PRO A 15 1.30 -1.59 4.22
C PRO A 15 2.57 -1.38 3.38
N ASP A 16 3.69 -1.91 3.84
CA ASP A 16 5.00 -1.78 3.21
C ASP A 16 5.03 -2.48 1.83
N LEU A 17 4.46 -3.69 1.75
CA LEU A 17 4.34 -4.45 0.49
C LEU A 17 3.49 -3.72 -0.54
N VAL A 18 2.39 -3.12 -0.11
CA VAL A 18 1.52 -2.31 -0.96
C VAL A 18 2.24 -1.07 -1.48
N LEU A 19 3.01 -0.38 -0.64
CA LEU A 19 3.81 0.77 -1.06
C LEU A 19 4.88 0.37 -2.07
N GLN A 20 5.56 -0.76 -1.87
CA GLN A 20 6.53 -1.29 -2.82
C GLN A 20 5.87 -1.67 -4.15
N LEU A 21 4.68 -2.28 -4.11
CA LEU A 21 3.90 -2.59 -5.31
C LEU A 21 3.53 -1.30 -6.09
N ALA A 22 3.17 -0.23 -5.38
CA ALA A 22 2.84 1.06 -5.99
C ALA A 22 4.03 1.73 -6.72
N GLN A 23 5.27 1.35 -6.40
CA GLN A 23 6.46 1.87 -7.10
C GLN A 23 6.74 1.13 -8.42
N GLN A 24 6.10 -0.02 -8.67
CA GLN A 24 6.29 -0.73 -9.93
C GLN A 24 5.50 -0.05 -11.06
N GLN A 25 6.08 -0.01 -12.27
CA GLN A 25 5.33 0.41 -13.45
C GLN A 25 4.35 -0.69 -13.85
N ASP A 26 3.12 -0.56 -13.39
CA ASP A 26 2.03 -1.47 -13.72
C ASP A 26 0.84 -0.69 -14.30
N TYR A 27 0.16 -1.28 -15.29
CA TYR A 27 -1.03 -0.73 -15.95
C TYR A 27 -2.33 -1.13 -15.24
N SER A 28 -2.23 -1.96 -14.21
CA SER A 28 -3.34 -2.47 -13.41
C SER A 28 -3.92 -1.37 -12.51
N ARG A 29 -5.26 -1.23 -12.48
CA ARG A 29 -5.95 -0.28 -11.58
C ARG A 29 -6.39 -0.99 -10.30
N TRP A 30 -5.95 -0.48 -9.16
CA TRP A 30 -6.27 -1.02 -7.84
C TRP A 30 -6.45 0.11 -6.82
N VAL A 31 -7.18 -0.19 -5.75
CA VAL A 31 -7.50 0.73 -4.65
C VAL A 31 -7.09 0.08 -3.33
N VAL A 32 -6.33 0.81 -2.53
CA VAL A 32 -5.92 0.36 -1.20
C VAL A 32 -6.91 0.85 -0.16
N ILE A 33 -7.42 -0.07 0.66
CA ILE A 33 -8.26 0.23 1.83
C ILE A 33 -7.37 0.03 3.07
N ALA A 34 -6.87 1.15 3.59
CA ALA A 34 -6.05 1.22 4.79
C ALA A 34 -6.11 2.65 5.38
N ASP A 35 -5.52 2.84 6.56
CA ASP A 35 -5.33 4.16 7.15
C ASP A 35 -4.31 4.96 6.31
N PRO A 36 -4.69 6.12 5.74
CA PRO A 36 -3.79 6.93 4.91
C PRO A 36 -2.60 7.50 5.70
N ASP A 37 -2.76 7.79 6.99
CA ASP A 37 -1.69 8.34 7.82
C ASP A 37 -0.62 7.28 8.09
N LEU A 38 -1.04 6.03 8.32
CA LEU A 38 -0.15 4.88 8.41
C LEU A 38 0.65 4.70 7.11
N LEU A 39 -0.01 4.74 5.95
CA LEU A 39 0.66 4.58 4.65
C LEU A 39 1.69 5.69 4.41
N GLN A 40 1.37 6.95 4.74
CA GLN A 40 2.32 8.05 4.63
C GLN A 40 3.51 7.88 5.57
N GLN A 41 3.27 7.46 6.81
CA GLN A 41 4.33 7.20 7.78
C GLN A 41 5.25 6.08 7.27
N ARG A 42 4.69 4.97 6.80
CA ARG A 42 5.43 3.83 6.26
C ARG A 42 6.23 4.21 5.01
N ALA A 43 5.63 4.99 4.09
CA ALA A 43 6.32 5.49 2.91
C ALA A 43 7.56 6.31 3.28
N ARG A 44 7.42 7.26 4.22
CA ARG A 44 8.56 8.07 4.70
C ARG A 44 9.67 7.22 5.34
N ALA A 45 9.31 6.11 5.99
CA ALA A 45 10.29 5.22 6.62
C ALA A 45 11.06 4.35 5.61
N LEU A 46 10.46 4.04 4.45
CA LEU A 46 11.06 3.21 3.40
C LEU A 46 11.96 4.01 2.43
N GLY A 47 11.84 5.34 2.41
CA GLY A 47 12.61 6.25 1.54
C GLY A 47 11.90 6.58 0.23
#